data_AF-A0A497DZ76-F1
#
_entry.id   AF-A0A497DZ76-F1
#
_cell.length_a   1.000
_cell.length_b   1.000
_cell.length_c   1.000
_cell.angle_alpha   90.00
_cell.angle_beta   90.00
_cell.angle_gamma   90.00
#
_symmetry.space_group_name_H-M   'P 1'
#
loop_
_entity.id
_entity.type
_entity.pdbx_description
1 polymer ?
#
loop_
_entity_poly.entity_id
_entity_poly.type
_entity_poly.pdbx_seq_one_letter_code
_entity_poly.pdbx_strand_id
1 'polypeptide(L)'
;TTPGKEISLTGEKVIILRFKGPVPSIIMIPHIIIMFLAMLFSTRAGLEALRPKSNPRRLALWTLGLLVLGGLVFGPLVQYYAFGAFWTGFPFGYDLTDNKTLIALLAWIAAVIAGRGGQPARKWVLSASIIMLLIYLIPHSLFGSELKYE
;
A
#
# COMPACT_ATOMS: atom_id res chain seq x y z
N THR A 1 -24.68 -20.05 -0.29
CA THR A 1 -23.59 -20.35 -1.25
C THR A 1 -22.27 -20.13 -0.53
N THR A 2 -21.59 -21.22 -0.18
CA THR A 2 -20.36 -21.21 0.63
C THR A 2 -19.17 -20.78 -0.25
N PRO A 3 -18.48 -19.67 0.04
CA PRO A 3 -17.31 -19.27 -0.75
C PRO A 3 -16.08 -20.07 -0.32
N GLY A 4 -15.36 -20.65 -1.28
CA GLY A 4 -14.06 -21.31 -1.03
C GLY A 4 -13.89 -22.72 -1.60
N LYS A 5 -14.55 -23.09 -2.71
CA LYS A 5 -14.36 -24.41 -3.30
C LYS A 5 -13.07 -24.44 -4.14
N GLU A 6 -12.07 -25.13 -3.61
CA GLU A 6 -10.80 -25.43 -4.27
C GLU A 6 -11.03 -26.49 -5.36
N ILE A 7 -10.64 -26.19 -6.60
CA ILE A 7 -10.75 -27.15 -7.72
C ILE A 7 -9.40 -27.17 -8.42
N SER A 8 -8.70 -28.29 -8.29
CA SER A 8 -7.43 -28.55 -8.98
C SER A 8 -7.72 -29.12 -10.37
N LEU A 9 -7.17 -28.50 -11.43
CA LEU A 9 -7.41 -28.90 -12.82
C LEU A 9 -6.16 -29.40 -13.57
N THR A 10 -4.99 -29.54 -12.94
CA THR A 10 -3.80 -30.08 -13.64
C THR A 10 -2.78 -30.70 -12.68
N GLY A 11 -2.46 -31.98 -12.89
CA GLY A 11 -1.76 -32.87 -11.95
C GLY A 11 -0.27 -32.62 -11.67
N GLU A 12 0.32 -31.47 -12.01
CA GLU A 12 1.72 -31.16 -11.63
C GLU A 12 1.95 -29.73 -11.10
N LYS A 13 1.00 -28.81 -11.29
CA LYS A 13 1.00 -27.49 -10.65
C LYS A 13 -0.44 -27.13 -10.29
N VAL A 14 -0.72 -27.08 -9.00
CA VAL A 14 -2.04 -26.64 -8.49
C VAL A 14 -2.21 -25.17 -8.85
N ILE A 15 -2.93 -24.90 -9.94
CA ILE A 15 -3.35 -23.54 -10.29
C ILE A 15 -4.50 -23.18 -9.33
N ILE A 16 -4.19 -22.45 -8.28
CA ILE A 16 -5.20 -21.99 -7.31
C ILE A 16 -5.95 -20.81 -7.93
N LEU A 17 -7.13 -21.09 -8.51
CA LEU A 17 -8.06 -20.05 -8.97
C LEU A 17 -8.78 -19.45 -7.75
N ARG A 18 -8.24 -18.37 -7.19
CA ARG A 18 -8.91 -17.63 -6.11
C ARG A 18 -9.91 -16.65 -6.70
N PHE A 19 -11.20 -17.02 -6.68
CA PHE A 19 -12.27 -16.16 -7.16
C PHE A 19 -12.45 -14.95 -6.24
N LYS A 20 -12.20 -13.75 -6.78
CA LYS A 20 -12.43 -12.48 -6.08
C LYS A 20 -13.94 -12.29 -5.87
N GLY A 21 -14.35 -12.17 -4.61
CA GLY A 21 -15.71 -11.78 -4.25
C GLY A 21 -16.06 -10.37 -4.76
N PRO A 22 -17.33 -10.07 -5.04
CA PRO A 22 -17.74 -8.73 -5.45
C PRO A 22 -17.50 -7.74 -4.30
N VAL A 23 -16.54 -6.85 -4.47
CA VAL A 23 -16.26 -5.78 -3.50
C VAL A 23 -17.24 -4.63 -3.72
N PRO A 24 -17.96 -4.17 -2.67
CA PRO A 24 -18.88 -3.05 -2.79
C PRO A 24 -18.20 -1.79 -3.36
N SER A 25 -18.80 -1.19 -4.38
CA SER A 25 -18.27 0.03 -5.01
C SER A 25 -18.14 1.19 -4.02
N ILE A 26 -18.99 1.23 -2.99
CA ILE A 26 -18.96 2.25 -1.93
C ILE A 26 -17.71 2.19 -1.05
N ILE A 27 -16.96 1.07 -1.09
CA ILE A 27 -15.68 0.92 -0.37
C ILE A 27 -14.52 1.04 -1.35
N MET A 28 -14.67 0.45 -2.54
CA MET A 28 -13.63 0.49 -3.57
C MET A 28 -13.39 1.92 -4.10
N ILE A 29 -14.44 2.68 -4.37
CA ILE A 29 -14.31 4.04 -4.91
C ILE A 29 -13.58 4.96 -3.91
N PRO A 30 -14.00 5.07 -2.63
CA PRO A 30 -13.25 5.86 -1.66
C PRO A 30 -11.81 5.39 -1.46
N HIS A 31 -11.57 4.07 -1.43
CA HIS A 31 -10.21 3.53 -1.31
C HIS A 31 -9.31 4.04 -2.44
N ILE A 32 -9.75 3.90 -3.69
CA ILE A 32 -8.99 4.35 -4.86
C ILE A 32 -8.72 5.85 -4.74
N ILE A 33 -9.73 6.66 -4.46
CA ILE A 33 -9.57 8.12 -4.32
C ILE A 33 -8.55 8.47 -3.24
N ILE A 34 -8.61 7.83 -2.06
CA ILE A 34 -7.68 8.08 -0.96
C ILE A 34 -6.25 7.70 -1.36
N MET A 35 -6.05 6.60 -2.07
CA MET A 35 -4.73 6.16 -2.53
C MET A 35 -4.16 7.11 -3.59
N PHE A 36 -4.98 7.59 -4.53
CA PHE A 36 -4.58 8.61 -5.49
C PHE A 36 -4.21 9.93 -4.80
N LEU A 37 -4.99 10.36 -3.80
CA LEU A 37 -4.65 11.53 -3.00
C LEU A 37 -3.33 11.33 -2.25
N ALA A 38 -3.12 10.17 -1.63
CA ALA A 38 -1.85 9.85 -0.97
C ALA A 38 -0.67 9.97 -1.95
N MET A 39 -0.81 9.44 -3.16
CA MET A 39 0.24 9.52 -4.20
C MET A 39 0.48 10.97 -4.68
N LEU A 40 -0.58 11.76 -4.83
CA LEU A 40 -0.48 13.17 -5.22
C LEU A 40 0.23 14.00 -4.14
N PHE A 41 -0.18 13.84 -2.88
CA PHE A 41 0.45 14.53 -1.75
C PHE A 41 1.90 14.08 -1.54
N SER A 42 2.20 12.79 -1.73
CA SER A 42 3.55 12.24 -1.74
C SER A 42 4.44 12.93 -2.77
N THR A 43 3.97 13.02 -4.02
CA THR A 43 4.72 13.64 -5.12
C THR A 43 4.95 15.12 -4.84
N ARG A 44 3.91 15.82 -4.35
CA ARG A 44 4.01 17.23 -3.96
C ARG A 44 5.00 17.43 -2.82
N ALA A 45 4.99 16.56 -1.82
CA ALA A 45 5.93 16.60 -0.70
C ALA A 45 7.39 16.37 -1.16
N GLY A 46 7.59 15.45 -2.10
CA GLY A 46 8.90 15.20 -2.74
C GLY A 46 9.40 16.41 -3.51
N LEU A 47 8.56 17.03 -4.34
CA LEU A 47 8.89 18.28 -5.05
C LEU A 47 9.16 19.45 -4.09
N GLU A 48 8.40 19.54 -3.00
CA GLU A 48 8.60 20.55 -1.98
C GLU A 48 9.88 20.32 -1.16
N ALA A 49 10.34 19.07 -1.06
CA ALA A 49 11.62 18.74 -0.42
C ALA A 49 12.83 19.19 -1.27
N LEU A 50 12.68 19.30 -2.60
CA LEU A 50 13.72 19.83 -3.50
C LEU A 50 13.88 21.35 -3.40
N ARG A 51 12.85 22.05 -2.91
CA ARG A 51 12.87 23.51 -2.78
C ARG A 51 13.53 23.94 -1.45
N PRO A 52 14.58 24.77 -1.48
CA PRO A 52 15.37 25.09 -0.28
C PRO A 52 14.70 26.03 0.73
N LYS A 53 13.57 26.66 0.39
CA LYS A 53 12.83 27.60 1.28
C LYS A 53 11.51 27.06 1.81
N SER A 54 11.12 25.85 1.44
CA SER A 54 9.83 25.26 1.82
C SER A 54 9.96 24.25 2.95
N ASN A 55 8.81 23.93 3.57
CA ASN A 55 8.69 23.05 4.71
C ASN A 55 7.75 21.89 4.38
N PRO A 56 8.28 20.77 3.84
CA PRO A 56 7.47 19.66 3.34
C PRO A 56 6.75 18.87 4.46
N ARG A 57 6.92 19.23 5.75
CA ARG A 57 6.38 18.49 6.90
C ARG A 57 4.86 18.37 6.89
N ARG A 58 4.16 19.47 6.59
CA ARG A 58 2.68 19.43 6.56
C ARG A 58 2.20 18.45 5.51
N LEU A 59 2.80 18.48 4.32
CA LEU A 59 2.47 17.53 3.26
C LEU A 59 2.84 16.10 3.64
N ALA A 60 3.98 15.88 4.28
CA ALA A 60 4.37 14.55 4.74
C ALA A 60 3.39 13.95 5.76
N LEU A 61 2.86 14.77 6.68
CA LEU A 61 1.81 14.36 7.62
C LEU A 61 0.50 14.02 6.91
N TRP A 62 0.09 14.83 5.92
CA TRP A 62 -1.09 14.53 5.10
C TRP A 62 -0.92 13.23 4.31
N THR A 63 0.23 13.02 3.68
CA THR A 63 0.54 11.78 2.97
C THR A 63 0.48 10.58 3.90
N LEU A 64 1.10 10.67 5.08
CA LEU A 64 1.08 9.59 6.06
C LEU A 64 -0.36 9.28 6.51
N GLY A 65 -1.16 10.30 6.83
CA GLY A 65 -2.56 10.12 7.21
C GLY A 65 -3.41 9.47 6.12
N LEU A 66 -3.25 9.91 4.87
CA LEU A 66 -3.92 9.33 3.71
C LEU A 66 -3.47 7.89 3.45
N LEU A 67 -2.18 7.59 3.61
CA LEU A 67 -1.65 6.25 3.43
C LEU A 67 -2.12 5.28 4.52
N VAL A 68 -2.25 5.74 5.77
CA VAL A 68 -2.85 4.95 6.85
C VAL A 68 -4.32 4.67 6.55
N LEU A 69 -5.09 5.69 6.17
CA LEU A 69 -6.49 5.50 5.81
C LEU A 69 -6.65 4.59 4.59
N GLY A 70 -5.95 4.88 3.50
CA GLY A 70 -6.04 4.12 2.26
C GLY A 70 -5.48 2.69 2.41
N GLY A 71 -4.29 2.56 2.98
CA GLY A 71 -3.53 1.32 3.05
C GLY A 71 -3.89 0.41 4.23
N LEU A 72 -4.06 0.96 5.45
CA LEU A 72 -4.34 0.15 6.65
C LEU A 72 -5.82 0.08 7.03
N VAL A 73 -6.67 1.01 6.58
CA VAL A 73 -8.11 0.95 6.86
C VAL A 73 -8.85 0.40 5.66
N PHE A 74 -8.79 1.10 4.53
CA PHE A 74 -9.52 0.73 3.33
C PHE A 74 -8.92 -0.48 2.59
N GLY A 75 -7.59 -0.68 2.64
CA GLY A 75 -6.92 -1.84 2.06
C GLY A 75 -7.47 -3.16 2.65
N PRO A 76 -7.38 -3.35 3.98
CA PRO A 76 -7.99 -4.47 4.70
C PRO A 76 -9.47 -4.68 4.43
N LEU A 77 -10.24 -3.59 4.35
CA LEU A 77 -11.66 -3.67 4.02
C LEU A 77 -11.85 -4.25 2.61
N VAL A 78 -11.17 -3.72 1.60
CA VAL A 78 -11.24 -4.22 0.23
C VAL A 78 -10.80 -5.69 0.17
N GLN A 79 -9.74 -6.07 0.89
CA GLN A 79 -9.24 -7.44 0.96
C GLN A 79 -10.25 -8.38 1.64
N TYR A 80 -10.91 -7.92 2.69
CA TYR A 80 -11.94 -8.66 3.40
C TYR A 80 -13.14 -8.94 2.49
N TYR A 81 -13.63 -7.95 1.73
CA TYR A 81 -14.72 -8.18 0.77
C TYR A 81 -14.29 -9.05 -0.42
N ALA A 82 -13.02 -9.01 -0.81
CA ALA A 82 -12.49 -9.78 -1.94
C ALA A 82 -12.23 -11.26 -1.58
N PHE A 83 -11.70 -11.53 -0.38
CA PHE A 83 -11.15 -12.84 -0.01
C PHE A 83 -11.54 -13.32 1.40
N GLY A 84 -12.31 -12.54 2.16
CA GLY A 84 -12.72 -12.88 3.53
C GLY A 84 -11.65 -12.66 4.60
N ALA A 85 -10.49 -12.10 4.26
CA ALA A 85 -9.38 -11.84 5.19
C ALA A 85 -9.07 -10.34 5.28
N PHE A 86 -8.92 -9.82 6.49
CA PHE A 86 -8.61 -8.41 6.72
C PHE A 86 -7.14 -8.05 6.45
N TRP A 87 -6.19 -8.98 6.61
CA TRP A 87 -4.77 -8.69 6.36
C TRP A 87 -4.06 -9.97 5.98
N THR A 88 -3.34 -9.93 4.87
CA THR A 88 -2.59 -11.08 4.33
C THR A 88 -1.09 -10.80 4.23
N GLY A 89 -0.64 -9.61 4.66
CA GLY A 89 0.78 -9.26 4.79
C GLY A 89 1.40 -9.69 6.10
N PHE A 90 2.67 -9.36 6.27
CA PHE A 90 3.43 -9.64 7.49
C PHE A 90 2.77 -8.92 8.69
N PRO A 91 2.64 -9.57 9.87
CA PRO A 91 3.17 -10.88 10.24
C PRO A 91 2.23 -12.08 9.97
N PHE A 92 1.00 -11.86 9.51
CA PHE A 92 -0.02 -12.91 9.38
C PHE A 92 0.00 -13.65 8.03
N GLY A 93 0.71 -13.11 7.03
CA GLY A 93 0.94 -13.75 5.74
C GLY A 93 2.09 -13.11 4.96
N TYR A 94 2.22 -13.46 3.69
CA TYR A 94 3.30 -13.01 2.80
C TYR A 94 2.78 -12.31 1.54
N ASP A 95 1.57 -11.73 1.58
CA ASP A 95 1.04 -11.02 0.41
C ASP A 95 1.93 -9.82 0.06
N LEU A 96 2.35 -9.77 -1.21
CA LEU A 96 3.27 -8.79 -1.74
C LEU A 96 2.64 -7.38 -1.70
N THR A 97 1.33 -7.30 -1.87
CA THR A 97 0.56 -6.04 -1.89
C THR A 97 0.51 -5.39 -0.51
N ASP A 98 0.21 -6.19 0.51
CA ASP A 98 0.17 -5.71 1.89
C ASP A 98 1.58 -5.35 2.39
N ASN A 99 2.60 -6.15 2.05
CA ASN A 99 4.00 -5.88 2.44
C ASN A 99 4.56 -4.61 1.79
N LYS A 100 4.26 -4.38 0.51
CA LYS A 100 4.62 -3.13 -0.18
C LYS A 100 3.99 -1.91 0.50
N THR A 101 2.71 -2.01 0.83
CA THR A 101 1.99 -0.94 1.55
C THR A 101 2.63 -0.67 2.91
N LEU A 102 3.01 -1.71 3.64
CA LEU A 102 3.70 -1.60 4.92
C LEU A 102 5.08 -0.93 4.78
N ILE A 103 5.87 -1.30 3.77
CA ILE A 103 7.17 -0.64 3.50
C ILE A 103 6.98 0.84 3.19
N ALA A 104 6.00 1.19 2.35
CA ALA A 104 5.68 2.59 2.06
C ALA A 104 5.30 3.33 3.35
N LEU A 105 4.49 2.72 4.21
CA LEU A 105 4.07 3.30 5.48
C LEU A 105 5.25 3.55 6.42
N LEU A 106 6.12 2.55 6.61
CA LEU A 106 7.30 2.68 7.46
C LEU A 106 8.25 3.78 6.95
N ALA A 107 8.44 3.87 5.63
CA ALA A 107 9.24 4.94 5.03
C ALA A 107 8.65 6.33 5.32
N TRP A 108 7.32 6.49 5.23
CA TRP A 108 6.65 7.75 5.55
C TRP A 108 6.67 8.09 7.05
N ILE A 109 6.52 7.09 7.92
CA ILE A 109 6.68 7.26 9.37
C ILE A 109 8.08 7.76 9.70
N ALA A 110 9.12 7.12 9.14
CA ALA A 110 10.51 7.54 9.31
C ALA A 110 10.73 8.97 8.82
N ALA A 111 10.15 9.35 7.68
CA ALA A 111 10.24 10.70 7.14
C ALA A 111 9.58 11.77 8.04
N VAL A 112 8.44 11.45 8.64
CA VAL A 112 7.76 12.34 9.58
C VAL A 112 8.53 12.46 10.90
N ILE A 113 9.05 11.35 11.44
CA ILE A 113 9.84 11.33 12.69
C ILE A 113 11.15 12.07 12.50
N ALA A 114 11.86 11.87 11.40
CA ALA A 114 13.08 12.61 11.08
C ALA A 114 12.83 14.11 10.92
N GLY A 115 11.59 14.50 10.59
CA GLY A 115 11.14 15.89 10.54
C GLY A 115 10.79 16.50 11.89
N ARG A 116 10.75 15.72 12.96
CA ARG A 116 10.46 16.23 14.31
C ARG A 116 11.68 17.01 14.84
N GLY A 117 11.43 18.09 15.59
CA GLY A 117 12.52 18.84 16.26
C GLY A 117 13.23 19.90 15.41
N GLY A 118 12.62 20.46 14.36
CA GLY A 118 13.18 21.63 13.67
C GLY A 118 14.17 21.31 12.53
N GLN A 119 14.65 20.07 12.44
CA GLN A 119 15.55 19.57 11.40
C GLN A 119 14.90 19.52 9.99
N PRO A 120 15.61 19.94 8.92
CA PRO A 120 15.11 19.83 7.55
C PRO A 120 15.13 18.35 7.11
N ALA A 121 14.04 17.62 7.35
CA ALA A 121 13.85 16.23 6.90
C ALA A 121 13.63 16.07 5.38
N ARG A 122 14.19 16.99 4.59
CA ARG A 122 14.04 17.04 3.14
C ARG A 122 14.54 15.76 2.48
N LYS A 123 15.72 15.29 2.88
CA LYS A 123 16.30 14.04 2.35
C LYS A 123 15.37 12.86 2.63
N TRP A 124 14.81 12.77 3.84
CA TRP A 124 13.91 11.70 4.22
C TRP A 124 12.57 11.74 3.48
N VAL A 125 11.96 12.91 3.34
CA VAL A 125 10.71 13.08 2.58
C VAL A 125 10.92 12.77 1.10
N LEU A 126 12.05 13.19 0.53
CA LEU A 126 12.41 12.87 -0.85
C LEU A 126 12.57 11.36 -1.03
N SER A 127 13.35 10.70 -0.16
CA SER A 127 13.52 9.25 -0.19
C SER A 127 12.19 8.51 -0.03
N ALA A 128 11.32 8.93 0.88
CA ALA A 128 10.00 8.32 1.06
C ALA A 128 9.11 8.48 -0.19
N SER A 129 9.14 9.65 -0.84
CA SER A 129 8.40 9.86 -2.09
C SER A 129 8.90 8.97 -3.24
N ILE A 130 10.22 8.76 -3.33
CA ILE A 130 10.83 7.86 -4.32
C ILE A 130 10.47 6.41 -4.02
N ILE A 131 10.56 5.97 -2.76
CA ILE A 131 10.17 4.61 -2.35
C ILE A 131 8.70 4.36 -2.69
N MET A 132 7.82 5.31 -2.38
CA MET A 132 6.41 5.20 -2.73
C MET A 132 6.22 5.08 -4.24
N LEU A 133 6.88 5.92 -5.05
CA LEU A 133 6.81 5.85 -6.50
C LEU A 133 7.31 4.50 -7.03
N LEU A 134 8.44 3.99 -6.53
CA LEU A 134 8.97 2.68 -6.90
C LEU A 134 7.99 1.55 -6.56
N ILE A 135 7.37 1.59 -5.38
CA ILE A 135 6.41 0.59 -4.94
C ILE A 135 5.19 0.52 -5.88
N TYR A 136 4.66 1.67 -6.30
CA TYR A 136 3.54 1.75 -7.24
C TYR A 136 3.95 1.50 -8.69
N LEU A 137 5.22 1.74 -9.04
CA LEU A 137 5.74 1.50 -10.38
C LEU A 137 6.03 0.02 -10.64
N ILE A 138 6.46 -0.73 -9.62
CA ILE A 138 6.69 -2.19 -9.73
C ILE A 138 5.34 -2.86 -10.00
N PRO A 139 5.08 -3.33 -11.23
CA PRO A 139 3.81 -3.92 -11.57
C PRO A 139 3.59 -5.16 -10.70
N HIS A 140 2.39 -5.33 -10.15
CA HIS A 140 1.98 -6.58 -9.48
C HIS A 140 2.12 -7.82 -10.40
N SER A 141 2.30 -7.60 -11.70
CA SER A 141 2.41 -8.63 -12.74
C SER A 141 3.66 -9.51 -12.67
N LEU A 142 4.68 -9.20 -11.86
CA LEU A 142 5.84 -10.09 -11.72
C LEU A 142 5.69 -11.11 -10.58
N PHE A 143 4.78 -10.87 -9.62
CA PHE A 143 4.60 -11.71 -8.43
C PHE A 143 3.14 -11.62 -7.93
N GLY A 144 2.18 -11.86 -8.82
CA GLY A 144 0.79 -12.06 -8.42
C GLY A 144 0.69 -13.35 -7.61
N SER A 145 0.78 -13.25 -6.29
CA SER A 145 0.48 -14.30 -5.31
C SER A 145 0.91 -15.72 -5.72
N GLU A 146 2.17 -15.92 -6.13
CA GLU A 146 2.80 -17.24 -5.98
C GLU A 146 3.12 -17.42 -4.50
N LEU A 147 2.09 -17.65 -3.68
CA LEU A 147 2.28 -18.20 -2.35
C LEU A 147 2.79 -19.63 -2.55
N LYS A 148 4.12 -19.77 -2.68
CA LYS A 148 4.81 -21.04 -2.47
C LYS A 148 4.58 -21.46 -1.03
N TYR A 149 3.62 -22.35 -0.83
CA TYR A 149 3.60 -23.22 0.33
C TYR A 149 4.28 -24.51 -0.11
N GLU A 150 5.37 -24.89 0.59
CA GLU A 150 5.89 -26.26 0.55
C GLU A 150 4.85 -27.25 1.09
#